data_AF-A0A953JGR6-F1
#
_entry.id   AF-A0A953JGR6-F1
#
_cell.length_a   1.000
_cell.length_b   1.000
_cell.length_c   1.000
_cell.angle_alpha   90.00
_cell.angle_beta   90.00
_cell.angle_gamma   90.00
#
_symmetry.space_group_name_H-M   'P 1'
#
loop_
_entity.id
_entity.type
_entity.pdbx_description
1 polymer ?
#
loop_
_entity_poly.entity_id
_entity_poly.type
_entity_poly.pdbx_seq_one_letter_code
_entity_poly.pdbx_strand_id
1 'polypeptide(L)'
;MSSTSAAACSNGPARDTAIHPSALDAFALAISAAEGPPAFPDLPGPRPDPAAVRRDAARAGAATKEMRKPAPYAGSYVAESDFFEANWQQDHWGPNYPRLLSVKRRYDPAGLFFTHHGVGSEGWSVDGFTKLE
;
A
#
# COMPACT_ATOMS: atom_id res chain seq x y z
N MET A 1 12.06 9.05 -43.21
CA MET A 1 12.33 8.17 -42.05
C MET A 1 11.01 7.99 -41.31
N SER A 2 10.30 6.90 -41.60
CA SER A 2 9.06 6.57 -40.88
C SER A 2 9.43 6.11 -39.47
N SER A 3 9.01 6.87 -38.47
CA SER A 3 9.06 6.44 -37.08
C SER A 3 8.00 5.36 -36.88
N THR A 4 8.44 4.12 -36.72
CA THR A 4 7.59 3.03 -36.29
C THR A 4 7.19 3.31 -34.85
N SER A 5 5.97 3.84 -34.64
CA SER A 5 5.32 3.80 -33.34
C SER A 5 5.24 2.33 -32.93
N ALA A 6 5.99 1.95 -31.89
CA ALA A 6 5.80 0.66 -31.26
C ALA A 6 4.33 0.59 -30.85
N ALA A 7 3.59 -0.39 -31.37
CA ALA A 7 2.22 -0.63 -30.98
C ALA A 7 2.19 -0.74 -29.45
N ALA A 8 1.60 0.25 -28.78
CA ALA A 8 1.33 0.16 -27.36
C ALA A 8 0.51 -1.11 -27.17
N CYS A 9 1.08 -2.13 -26.51
CA CYS A 9 0.31 -3.28 -26.05
C CYS A 9 -0.95 -2.74 -25.39
N SER A 10 -2.11 -3.22 -25.81
CA SER A 10 -3.37 -2.75 -25.26
C SER A 10 -3.44 -3.17 -23.79
N ASN A 11 -3.07 -2.28 -22.87
CA ASN A 11 -3.21 -2.49 -21.43
C ASN A 11 -4.69 -2.60 -20.98
N GLY A 12 -5.64 -2.74 -21.90
CA GLY A 12 -7.08 -2.81 -21.63
C GLY A 12 -7.46 -3.88 -20.61
N PRO A 13 -7.13 -5.16 -20.83
CA PRO A 13 -7.42 -6.22 -19.86
C PRO A 13 -6.67 -6.04 -18.53
N ALA A 14 -5.44 -5.52 -18.56
CA ALA A 14 -4.65 -5.27 -17.36
C ALA A 14 -5.21 -4.11 -16.49
N ARG A 15 -5.87 -3.13 -17.14
CA ARG A 15 -6.59 -2.03 -16.49
C ARG A 15 -7.91 -2.48 -15.87
N ASP A 16 -8.51 -3.56 -16.34
CA ASP A 16 -9.73 -4.13 -15.76
C ASP A 16 -9.43 -5.07 -14.59
N THR A 17 -8.62 -4.59 -13.65
CA THR A 17 -8.26 -5.31 -12.42
C THR A 17 -8.40 -4.41 -11.20
N ALA A 18 -8.15 -4.94 -10.01
CA ALA A 18 -8.10 -4.14 -8.78
C ALA A 18 -6.75 -3.43 -8.58
N ILE A 19 -5.72 -3.78 -9.37
CA ILE A 19 -4.36 -3.27 -9.21
C ILE A 19 -4.34 -1.75 -9.46
N HIS A 20 -3.56 -1.01 -8.66
CA HIS A 20 -3.36 0.41 -8.88
C HIS A 20 -2.84 0.67 -10.31
N PRO A 21 -3.47 1.53 -11.13
CA PRO A 21 -3.12 1.69 -12.54
C PRO A 21 -1.66 2.09 -12.81
N SER A 22 -1.02 2.80 -11.87
CA SER A 22 0.41 3.15 -11.98
C SER A 22 1.33 1.93 -12.11
N ALA A 23 0.92 0.75 -11.63
CA ALA A 23 1.70 -0.48 -11.77
C ALA A 23 1.90 -0.91 -13.24
N LEU A 24 1.03 -0.46 -14.15
CA LEU A 24 1.08 -0.82 -15.57
C LEU A 24 2.14 -0.03 -16.34
N ASP A 25 2.50 1.15 -15.83
CA ASP A 25 3.44 2.07 -16.47
C ASP A 25 4.69 2.28 -15.60
N ALA A 26 4.74 1.70 -14.40
CA ALA A 26 5.89 1.76 -13.50
C ALA A 26 7.06 0.95 -14.07
N PHE A 27 8.26 1.56 -14.06
CA PHE A 27 9.48 0.87 -14.49
C PHE A 27 9.98 -0.14 -13.45
N ALA A 28 9.79 0.15 -12.15
CA ALA A 28 10.28 -0.68 -11.06
C ALA A 28 9.42 -0.50 -9.80
N LEU A 29 9.45 -1.52 -8.95
CA LEU A 29 9.06 -1.43 -7.54
C LEU A 29 10.33 -1.20 -6.71
N ALA A 30 10.32 -0.18 -5.85
CA ALA A 30 11.41 0.11 -4.93
C ALA A 30 10.88 0.08 -3.49
N ILE A 31 11.61 -0.62 -2.62
CA ILE A 31 11.25 -0.80 -1.21
C ILE A 31 12.42 -0.35 -0.35
N SER A 32 12.12 0.50 0.63
CA SER A 32 13.06 0.91 1.66
C SER A 32 12.56 0.36 2.98
N ALA A 33 13.37 -0.51 3.60
CA ALA A 33 13.03 -1.19 4.83
C ALA A 33 14.20 -1.12 5.81
N ALA A 34 13.87 -1.24 7.09
CA ALA A 34 14.83 -1.50 8.16
C ALA A 34 14.47 -2.83 8.81
N GLU A 35 15.49 -3.60 9.15
CA GLU A 35 15.34 -4.85 9.89
C GLU A 35 15.87 -4.69 11.31
N GLY A 36 15.36 -5.51 12.22
CA GLY A 36 15.76 -5.51 13.60
C GLY A 36 15.76 -6.93 14.16
N PRO A 37 16.27 -7.11 15.38
CA PRO A 37 16.25 -8.41 16.02
C PRO A 37 14.80 -8.87 16.33
N PRO A 38 14.59 -10.15 16.66
CA PRO A 38 13.26 -10.70 16.86
C PRO A 38 12.43 -9.95 17.91
N ALA A 39 11.18 -9.64 17.59
CA ALA A 39 10.27 -8.95 18.51
C ALA A 39 9.61 -9.89 19.54
N PHE A 40 9.51 -11.19 19.24
CA PHE A 40 8.86 -12.17 20.11
C PHE A 40 9.82 -12.67 21.19
N PRO A 41 9.38 -12.71 22.47
CA PRO A 41 10.24 -13.08 23.60
C PRO A 41 10.87 -14.48 23.49
N ASP A 42 10.17 -15.42 22.85
CA ASP A 42 10.59 -16.82 22.76
C ASP A 42 11.57 -17.09 21.62
N LEU A 43 11.84 -16.10 20.78
CA LEU A 43 12.78 -16.25 19.67
C LEU A 43 14.21 -15.97 20.11
N PRO A 44 15.20 -16.78 19.66
CA PRO A 44 16.59 -16.58 20.03
C PRO A 44 17.14 -15.29 19.43
N GLY A 45 17.86 -14.50 20.24
CA GLY A 45 18.53 -13.28 19.79
C GLY A 45 18.47 -12.15 20.82
N PRO A 46 19.15 -11.03 20.56
CA PRO A 46 19.00 -9.83 21.38
C PRO A 46 17.58 -9.28 21.27
N ARG A 47 17.10 -8.57 22.30
CA ARG A 47 15.80 -7.90 22.21
C ARG A 47 15.91 -6.60 21.38
N PRO A 48 14.84 -6.17 20.70
CA PRO A 48 14.84 -4.89 19.99
C PRO A 48 15.04 -3.74 20.96
N ASP A 49 15.93 -2.81 20.61
CA ASP A 49 15.99 -1.50 21.25
C ASP A 49 14.91 -0.59 20.62
N PRO A 50 13.87 -0.17 21.37
CA PRO A 50 12.80 0.67 20.84
C PRO A 50 13.31 2.00 20.27
N ALA A 51 14.40 2.56 20.80
CA ALA A 51 14.96 3.80 20.29
C ALA A 51 15.64 3.61 18.94
N ALA A 52 16.45 2.55 18.79
CA ALA A 52 17.03 2.17 17.50
C ALA A 52 15.94 1.88 16.45
N VAL A 53 14.92 1.07 16.79
CA VAL A 53 13.80 0.73 15.89
C VAL A 53 13.11 2.00 15.37
N ARG A 54 12.76 2.95 16.25
CA ARG A 54 12.13 4.21 15.83
C ARG A 54 13.02 5.02 14.90
N ARG A 55 14.32 5.06 15.20
CA ARG A 55 15.29 5.83 14.42
C ARG A 55 15.51 5.21 13.03
N ASP A 56 15.51 3.89 12.94
CA ASP A 56 15.70 3.18 11.67
C ASP A 56 14.42 3.22 10.81
N ALA A 57 13.24 3.11 11.43
CA ALA A 57 11.96 3.38 10.75
C ALA A 57 11.90 4.80 10.17
N ALA A 58 12.34 5.81 10.93
CA ALA A 58 12.41 7.19 10.44
C ALA A 58 13.37 7.35 9.25
N ARG A 59 14.50 6.63 9.24
CA ARG A 59 15.43 6.62 8.10
C ARG A 59 14.82 5.96 6.87
N ALA A 60 14.15 4.82 7.04
CA ALA A 60 13.47 4.13 5.96
C ALA A 60 12.38 5.02 5.33
N GLY A 61 11.56 5.67 6.17
CA GLY A 61 10.54 6.64 5.72
C GLY A 61 11.13 7.86 5.03
N ALA A 62 12.26 8.40 5.52
CA ALA A 62 12.96 9.49 4.85
C ALA A 62 13.48 9.09 3.47
N ALA A 63 14.05 7.89 3.33
CA ALA A 63 14.48 7.36 2.03
C ALA A 63 13.29 7.16 1.07
N THR A 64 12.16 6.61 1.54
CA THR A 64 10.93 6.51 0.76
C THR A 64 10.43 7.87 0.29
N LYS A 65 10.48 8.89 1.15
CA LYS A 65 10.11 10.26 0.78
C LYS A 65 10.99 10.83 -0.32
N GLU A 66 12.30 10.59 -0.28
CA GLU A 66 13.22 11.01 -1.35
C GLU A 66 12.93 10.28 -2.66
N MET A 67 12.68 8.97 -2.61
CA MET A 67 12.31 8.17 -3.79
C MET A 67 10.99 8.61 -4.43
N ARG A 68 10.03 9.11 -3.64
CA ARG A 68 8.74 9.61 -4.15
C ARG A 68 8.84 10.96 -4.87
N LYS A 69 9.87 11.78 -4.62
CA LYS A 69 10.02 13.10 -5.26
C LYS A 69 9.92 13.08 -6.80
N PRO A 70 10.61 12.19 -7.53
CA PRO A 70 10.48 12.10 -8.99
C PRO A 70 9.16 11.49 -9.48
N ALA A 71 8.42 10.79 -8.60
CA ALA A 71 7.18 10.09 -8.94
C ALA A 71 6.09 10.31 -7.88
N PRO A 72 5.60 11.55 -7.70
CA PRO A 72 4.70 11.91 -6.59
C PRO A 72 3.33 11.25 -6.66
N TYR A 73 2.96 10.68 -7.81
CA TYR A 73 1.69 9.98 -8.05
C TYR A 73 1.87 8.46 -8.18
N ALA A 74 3.06 7.94 -7.86
CA ALA A 74 3.28 6.50 -7.84
C ALA A 74 2.39 5.83 -6.78
N GLY A 75 1.97 4.60 -7.08
CA GLY A 75 1.24 3.79 -6.12
C GLY A 75 2.19 3.12 -5.11
N SER A 76 1.61 2.50 -4.10
CA SER A 76 2.31 1.68 -3.11
C SER A 76 1.78 0.24 -3.16
N TYR A 77 2.68 -0.71 -2.94
CA TYR A 77 2.34 -2.13 -2.95
C TYR A 77 1.79 -2.54 -1.58
N VAL A 78 0.49 -2.83 -1.53
CA VAL A 78 -0.28 -3.15 -0.29
C VAL A 78 0.39 -4.19 0.61
N ALA A 79 1.03 -5.21 0.03
CA ALA A 79 1.57 -6.31 0.83
C ALA A 79 2.85 -5.92 1.60
N GLU A 80 3.53 -4.85 1.16
CA GLU A 80 4.83 -4.41 1.70
C GLU A 80 4.85 -2.89 1.91
N SER A 81 3.70 -2.32 2.32
CA SER A 81 3.51 -0.89 2.55
C SER A 81 3.72 -0.47 4.01
N ASP A 82 3.89 0.83 4.24
CA ASP A 82 3.89 1.39 5.58
C ASP A 82 2.54 1.16 6.27
N PHE A 83 2.58 0.57 7.47
CA PHE A 83 1.39 0.39 8.30
C PHE A 83 0.73 1.74 8.64
N PHE A 84 1.49 2.82 8.70
CA PHE A 84 1.00 4.16 9.06
C PHE A 84 0.69 5.05 7.85
N GLU A 85 0.59 4.49 6.63
CA GLU A 85 0.32 5.26 5.40
C GLU A 85 -1.01 6.04 5.51
N ALA A 86 -0.92 7.37 5.60
CA ALA A 86 -2.10 8.21 5.79
C ALA A 86 -2.99 8.24 4.54
N ASN A 87 -2.39 8.20 3.34
CA ASN A 87 -3.11 8.29 2.07
C ASN A 87 -3.32 6.92 1.42
N TRP A 88 -3.45 5.87 2.23
CA TRP A 88 -3.49 4.47 1.79
C TRP A 88 -4.54 4.20 0.70
N GLN A 89 -5.70 4.85 0.72
CA GLN A 89 -6.74 4.66 -0.30
C GLN A 89 -6.21 5.01 -1.69
N GLN A 90 -5.55 6.16 -1.78
CA GLN A 90 -4.95 6.64 -3.02
C GLN A 90 -3.72 5.82 -3.39
N ASP A 91 -2.84 5.53 -2.43
CA ASP A 91 -1.57 4.88 -2.72
C ASP A 91 -1.76 3.41 -3.11
N HIS A 92 -2.67 2.69 -2.47
CA HIS A 92 -2.90 1.26 -2.73
C HIS A 92 -3.82 0.99 -3.91
N TRP A 93 -4.86 1.81 -4.07
CA TRP A 93 -5.96 1.53 -5.01
C TRP A 93 -6.16 2.66 -6.02
N GLY A 94 -5.83 3.89 -5.64
CA GLY A 94 -5.92 5.07 -6.49
C GLY A 94 -7.34 5.26 -7.02
N PRO A 95 -7.52 5.55 -8.32
CA PRO A 95 -8.83 5.80 -8.90
C PRO A 95 -9.75 4.56 -8.86
N ASN A 96 -9.24 3.36 -8.57
CA ASN A 96 -10.06 2.17 -8.43
C ASN A 96 -10.81 2.11 -7.09
N TYR A 97 -10.40 2.91 -6.09
CA TYR A 97 -10.96 2.82 -4.73
C TYR A 97 -12.50 2.91 -4.67
N PRO A 98 -13.17 3.88 -5.33
CA PRO A 98 -14.63 3.98 -5.26
C PRO A 98 -15.36 2.75 -5.82
N ARG A 99 -14.80 2.14 -6.88
CA ARG A 99 -15.34 0.90 -7.49
C ARG A 99 -15.14 -0.28 -6.55
N LEU A 100 -13.98 -0.41 -5.93
CA LEU A 100 -13.72 -1.48 -4.97
C LEU A 100 -14.60 -1.34 -3.73
N LEU A 101 -14.83 -0.12 -3.25
CA LEU A 101 -15.71 0.15 -2.13
C LEU A 101 -17.17 -0.22 -2.45
N SER A 102 -17.65 0.03 -3.67
CA SER A 102 -19.00 -0.38 -4.07
C SER A 102 -19.14 -1.90 -4.12
N VAL A 103 -18.11 -2.61 -4.60
CA VAL A 103 -18.04 -4.09 -4.55
C VAL A 103 -18.06 -4.58 -3.11
N LYS A 104 -17.21 -4.01 -2.24
CA LYS A 104 -17.17 -4.35 -0.81
C LYS A 104 -18.55 -4.21 -0.16
N ARG A 105 -19.23 -3.08 -0.37
CA ARG A 105 -20.58 -2.83 0.18
C ARG A 105 -21.64 -3.79 -0.37
N ARG A 106 -21.50 -4.24 -1.62
CA ARG A 106 -22.42 -5.21 -2.24
C ARG A 106 -22.27 -6.60 -1.64
N TYR A 107 -21.04 -7.06 -1.42
CA TYR A 107 -20.76 -8.45 -1.02
C TYR A 107 -20.55 -8.62 0.49
N ASP A 108 -20.16 -7.56 1.19
CA ASP A 108 -19.96 -7.54 2.64
C ASP A 108 -20.57 -6.26 3.26
N PRO A 109 -21.90 -6.09 3.22
CA PRO A 109 -22.58 -4.91 3.75
C PRO A 109 -22.47 -4.77 5.28
N ALA A 110 -22.36 -5.91 5.98
CA ALA A 110 -22.16 -5.95 7.43
C ALA A 110 -20.71 -5.61 7.82
N GLY A 111 -19.76 -5.79 6.91
CA GLY A 111 -18.32 -5.58 7.13
C GLY A 111 -17.70 -6.64 8.03
N LEU A 112 -18.08 -7.90 7.81
CA LEU A 112 -17.50 -9.05 8.52
C LEU A 112 -15.99 -9.18 8.26
N PHE A 113 -15.55 -8.84 7.05
CA PHE A 113 -14.13 -8.95 6.68
C PHE A 113 -13.43 -7.61 6.82
N PHE A 114 -12.72 -7.40 7.93
CA PHE A 114 -11.96 -6.19 8.17
C PHE A 114 -10.45 -6.43 8.04
N THR A 115 -9.73 -5.45 7.49
CA THR A 115 -8.27 -5.40 7.47
C THR A 115 -7.82 -3.94 7.60
N HIS A 116 -6.71 -3.72 8.30
CA HIS A 116 -6.09 -2.39 8.40
C HIS A 116 -5.74 -1.86 7.00
N HIS A 117 -6.15 -0.64 6.68
CA HIS A 117 -6.02 -0.02 5.35
C HIS A 117 -6.60 -0.87 4.19
N GLY A 118 -7.55 -1.74 4.51
CA GLY A 118 -8.35 -2.47 3.53
C GLY A 118 -9.48 -1.62 2.96
N VAL A 119 -10.02 -2.02 1.81
CA VAL A 119 -11.16 -1.33 1.20
C VAL A 119 -12.35 -1.29 2.16
N GLY A 120 -12.78 -0.07 2.52
CA GLY A 120 -13.88 0.18 3.45
C GLY A 120 -13.50 0.22 4.93
N SER A 121 -12.21 0.12 5.28
CA SER A 121 -11.75 0.12 6.67
C SER A 121 -11.94 1.47 7.38
N GLU A 122 -12.07 2.57 6.63
CA GLU A 122 -12.35 3.92 7.17
C GLU A 122 -13.69 4.04 7.88
N GLY A 123 -14.63 3.11 7.62
CA GLY A 123 -15.91 3.03 8.32
C GLY A 123 -15.86 2.25 9.63
N TRP A 124 -14.67 1.96 10.15
CA TRP A 124 -14.46 1.11 11.33
C TRP A 124 -13.42 1.73 12.27
N SER A 125 -13.52 1.39 13.55
CA SER A 125 -12.53 1.73 14.56
C SER A 125 -11.16 1.12 14.23
N VAL A 126 -10.10 1.69 14.82
CA VAL A 126 -8.71 1.24 14.58
C VAL A 126 -8.50 -0.23 14.92
N ASP A 127 -9.21 -0.74 15.93
CA ASP A 127 -9.18 -2.15 16.32
C ASP A 127 -10.10 -3.05 15.46
N GLY A 128 -10.89 -2.47 14.55
CA GLY A 128 -11.79 -3.18 13.65
C GLY A 128 -13.06 -3.74 14.29
N PHE A 129 -13.31 -3.49 15.58
CA PHE A 129 -14.43 -4.10 16.30
C PHE A 129 -15.72 -3.27 16.29
N THR A 130 -15.64 -1.98 15.95
CA THR A 130 -16.78 -1.05 15.97
C THR A 130 -16.95 -0.37 14.63
N LYS A 131 -18.18 -0.37 14.10
CA LYS A 131 -18.52 0.41 12.90
C LYS A 131 -18.70 1.88 13.29
N LEU A 132 -18.08 2.78 12.55
CA LEU A 132 -18.20 4.22 12.74
C LEU A 132 -19.43 4.72 11.97
N GLU A 133 -20.33 5.41 12.67
CA GLU A 133 -21.58 5.97 12.13
C GLU A 133 -21.35 7.16 11.20
#